data_AF-A0A7Z0MMX6-F1
#
_entry.id   AF-A0A7Z0MMX6-F1
#
_cell.length_a   1.000
_cell.length_b   1.000
_cell.length_c   1.000
_cell.angle_alpha   90.00
_cell.angle_beta   90.00
_cell.angle_gamma   90.00
#
_symmetry.space_group_name_H-M   'P 1'
#
loop_
_entity.id
_entity.type
_entity.pdbx_description
1 polymer ?
#
loop_
_entity_poly.entity_id
_entity_poly.type
_entity_poly.pdbx_seq_one_letter_code
_entity_poly.pdbx_strand_id
1 'polypeptide(L)'
;MFTTQILGWGLAAPQISASWRLMIIASRPSERYPYAPEMEPVLMINPSFEPLGNAREKDWEGCLSIPGIRAKVPRFTRVKVNYTNTAGESISQELEGFVARVFQHEYDHLDGVVYLDRVENNRNIISEGEFAKLMASSAGI
;
A
#
# COMPACT_ATOMS: atom_id res chain seq x y z
N MET A 1 11.50 0.76 16.11
CA MET A 1 12.47 0.02 15.27
C MET A 1 11.78 -1.11 14.50
N PHE A 2 10.64 -0.83 13.83
CA PHE A 2 9.85 -1.86 13.10
C PHE A 2 9.97 -1.75 11.58
N THR A 3 10.43 -0.61 11.04
CA THR A 3 10.45 -0.36 9.59
C THR A 3 11.78 -0.64 8.90
N THR A 4 12.86 -0.87 9.65
CA THR A 4 14.19 -1.13 9.06
C THR A 4 14.36 -2.55 8.54
N GLN A 5 13.53 -3.51 8.97
CA GLN A 5 13.64 -4.93 8.60
C GLN A 5 12.50 -5.45 7.72
N ILE A 6 11.44 -4.67 7.50
CA ILE A 6 10.30 -5.12 6.70
C ILE A 6 10.47 -4.54 5.29
N LEU A 7 10.55 -5.41 4.28
CA LEU A 7 10.54 -5.08 2.84
C LEU A 7 9.19 -4.49 2.37
N GLY A 8 8.29 -4.21 3.31
CA GLY A 8 6.96 -3.66 3.12
C GLY A 8 6.97 -2.14 3.28
N TRP A 9 6.13 -1.49 2.50
CA TRP A 9 5.96 -0.04 2.46
C TRP A 9 4.87 0.41 3.45
N GLY A 10 4.19 -0.56 4.07
CA GLY A 10 3.27 -0.35 5.16
C GLY A 10 3.04 -1.62 5.96
N LEU A 11 2.38 -1.46 7.10
CA LEU A 11 1.89 -2.53 7.95
C LEU A 11 0.68 -2.02 8.76
N ALA A 12 -0.42 -2.75 8.69
CA ALA A 12 -1.60 -2.55 9.51
C ALA A 12 -1.59 -3.48 10.73
N ALA A 13 -2.06 -2.99 11.88
CA ALA A 13 -2.13 -3.76 13.13
C ALA A 13 -2.84 -5.13 13.00
N PRO A 14 -3.93 -5.28 12.19
CA PRO A 14 -4.54 -6.59 11.98
C PRO A 14 -3.60 -7.65 11.41
N GLN A 15 -2.59 -7.27 10.62
CA GLN A 15 -1.62 -8.21 10.06
C GLN A 15 -0.72 -8.87 11.13
N ILE A 16 -0.63 -8.27 12.32
CA ILE A 16 0.06 -8.83 13.48
C ILE A 16 -0.92 -9.26 14.58
N SER A 17 -2.17 -9.57 14.20
CA SER A 17 -3.24 -10.03 15.11
C SER A 17 -3.65 -9.01 16.18
N ALA A 18 -3.37 -7.71 15.96
CA ALA A 18 -3.83 -6.63 16.83
C ALA A 18 -5.06 -5.95 16.23
N SER A 19 -6.21 -6.06 16.89
CA SER A 19 -7.49 -5.50 16.42
C SER A 19 -7.63 -3.99 16.71
N TRP A 20 -6.61 -3.21 16.32
CA TRP A 20 -6.61 -1.75 16.43
C TRP A 20 -6.65 -1.10 15.06
N ARG A 21 -7.31 0.05 14.94
CA ARG A 21 -7.27 0.88 13.72
C ARG A 21 -5.98 1.70 13.68
N LEU A 22 -4.85 1.01 13.53
CA LEU A 22 -3.53 1.59 13.53
C LEU A 22 -2.71 0.99 12.39
N MET A 23 -2.04 1.85 11.64
CA MET A 23 -1.17 1.46 10.53
C MET A 23 0.05 2.36 10.47
N ILE A 24 1.12 1.85 9.89
CA ILE A 24 2.32 2.62 9.54
C ILE A 24 2.54 2.53 8.05
N ILE A 25 2.89 3.65 7.42
CA ILE A 25 3.33 3.68 6.01
C ILE A 25 4.68 4.38 5.92
N ALA A 26 5.50 3.96 4.97
CA ALA A 26 6.81 4.53 4.67
C ALA A 26 7.12 4.34 3.18
N SER A 27 8.02 5.15 2.65
CA SER A 27 8.46 5.02 1.27
C SER A 27 9.94 5.32 1.09
N ARG A 28 10.66 4.49 0.36
CA ARG A 28 12.08 4.68 0.00
C ARG A 28 12.44 3.84 -1.22
N PRO A 29 13.11 4.34 -2.25
CA PRO A 29 13.52 3.54 -3.42
C PRO A 29 14.07 2.15 -3.06
N SER A 30 13.71 1.13 -3.84
CA SER A 30 14.20 -0.24 -3.67
C SER A 30 14.41 -0.92 -5.03
N GLU A 31 15.09 -2.07 -5.06
CA GLU A 31 15.19 -2.88 -6.29
C GLU A 31 13.82 -3.20 -6.90
N ARG A 32 12.79 -3.39 -6.06
CA ARG A 32 11.42 -3.69 -6.50
C ARG A 32 10.67 -2.46 -7.01
N TYR A 33 10.96 -1.29 -6.44
CA TYR A 33 10.32 -0.02 -6.76
C TYR A 33 11.39 1.09 -6.81
N PRO A 34 12.15 1.18 -7.91
CA PRO A 34 13.31 2.07 -8.00
C PRO A 34 12.93 3.55 -8.04
N TYR A 35 11.69 3.86 -8.44
CA TYR A 35 11.18 5.22 -8.59
C TYR A 35 10.19 5.62 -7.49
N ALA A 36 10.05 4.81 -6.44
CA ALA A 36 9.15 5.18 -5.34
C ALA A 36 9.68 6.44 -4.64
N PRO A 37 8.80 7.39 -4.27
CA PRO A 37 9.20 8.59 -3.56
C PRO A 37 9.76 8.24 -2.17
N GLU A 38 10.58 9.12 -1.59
CA GLU A 38 10.96 9.00 -0.19
C GLU A 38 9.87 9.58 0.72
N MET A 39 9.55 8.85 1.77
CA MET A 39 8.62 9.21 2.83
C MET A 39 9.07 8.53 4.12
N GLU A 40 9.40 9.33 5.13
CA GLU A 40 9.71 8.81 6.46
C GLU A 40 8.52 8.02 7.03
N PRO A 41 8.75 7.02 7.89
CA PRO A 41 7.67 6.26 8.49
C PRO A 41 6.67 7.13 9.27
N VAL A 42 5.39 7.06 8.88
CA VAL A 42 4.29 7.76 9.53
C VAL A 42 3.34 6.76 10.17
N LEU A 43 3.21 6.82 11.49
CA LEU A 43 2.20 6.07 12.23
C LEU A 43 0.87 6.84 12.22
N MET A 44 -0.20 6.14 11.86
CA MET A 44 -1.54 6.70 11.72
C MET A 44 -2.51 5.95 12.64
N ILE A 45 -3.11 6.68 13.58
CA ILE A 45 -4.12 6.17 14.51
C ILE A 45 -5.49 6.61 14.03
N ASN A 46 -6.45 5.68 14.00
CA ASN A 46 -7.82 5.88 13.51
C ASN A 46 -7.88 6.61 12.16
N PRO A 47 -7.14 6.15 11.13
CA PRO A 47 -7.14 6.84 9.85
C PRO A 47 -8.52 6.75 9.19
N SER A 48 -8.79 7.73 8.34
CA SER A 48 -9.91 7.79 7.39
C SER A 48 -9.44 8.49 6.12
N PHE A 49 -10.13 8.29 5.00
CA PHE A 49 -9.80 9.01 3.77
C PHE A 49 -11.01 9.23 2.88
N GLU A 50 -10.87 10.19 1.98
CA GLU A 50 -11.77 10.42 0.87
C GLU A 50 -10.99 10.53 -0.46
N PRO A 51 -11.49 9.98 -1.56
CA PRO A 51 -10.89 10.19 -2.88
C PRO A 51 -10.94 11.66 -3.31
N LEU A 52 -9.85 12.17 -3.87
CA LEU A 52 -9.80 13.49 -4.49
C LEU A 52 -10.06 13.35 -5.99
N GLY A 53 -11.34 13.23 -6.33
CA GLY A 53 -11.82 12.96 -7.68
C GLY A 53 -12.00 11.46 -7.96
N ASN A 54 -12.27 11.13 -9.23
CA ASN A 54 -12.65 9.77 -9.65
C ASN A 54 -11.55 9.02 -10.40
N ALA A 55 -10.38 9.64 -10.57
CA ALA A 55 -9.27 9.03 -11.29
C ALA A 55 -8.74 7.81 -10.51
N ARG A 56 -8.65 6.68 -11.19
CA ARG A 56 -8.10 5.43 -10.66
C ARG A 56 -7.06 4.85 -11.60
N GLU A 57 -6.03 4.23 -11.03
CA GLU A 57 -4.97 3.56 -11.77
C GLU A 57 -4.79 2.12 -11.28
N LYS A 58 -4.53 1.21 -12.21
CA LYS A 58 -4.19 -0.18 -11.91
C LYS A 58 -2.68 -0.32 -11.85
N ASP A 59 -2.20 -0.84 -10.75
CA ASP A 59 -0.79 -1.21 -10.60
C ASP A 59 -0.64 -2.47 -9.76
N TRP A 60 0.54 -3.07 -9.84
CA TRP A 60 0.90 -4.32 -9.19
C TRP A 60 1.06 -4.16 -7.68
N GLU A 61 0.19 -4.84 -6.93
CA GLU A 61 0.27 -4.99 -5.48
C GLU A 61 0.70 -6.41 -5.11
N GLY A 62 1.30 -6.52 -3.94
CA GLY A 62 1.48 -7.77 -3.21
C GLY A 62 1.46 -7.47 -1.71
N CYS A 63 1.32 -8.50 -0.88
CA CYS A 63 1.11 -8.33 0.54
C CYS A 63 1.93 -9.34 1.35
N LEU A 64 2.49 -8.91 2.49
CA LEU A 64 3.20 -9.81 3.40
C LEU A 64 2.28 -10.90 3.96
N SER A 65 0.98 -10.61 4.09
CA SER A 65 -0.02 -11.57 4.57
C SER A 65 -0.43 -12.59 3.50
N ILE A 66 -0.12 -12.36 2.23
CA ILE A 66 -0.47 -13.24 1.10
C ILE A 66 0.76 -13.41 0.18
N PRO A 67 1.75 -14.22 0.60
CA PRO A 67 2.99 -14.38 -0.14
C PRO A 67 2.80 -15.15 -1.46
N GLY A 68 3.70 -14.93 -2.42
CA GLY A 68 3.79 -15.71 -3.67
C GLY A 68 2.87 -15.26 -4.81
N ILE A 69 2.00 -14.27 -4.58
CA ILE A 69 1.04 -13.76 -5.58
C ILE A 69 1.18 -12.23 -5.74
N ARG A 70 0.95 -11.76 -6.96
CA ARG A 70 0.80 -10.35 -7.32
C ARG A 70 -0.52 -10.13 -8.04
N ALA A 71 -1.13 -8.96 -7.88
CA ALA A 71 -2.28 -8.59 -8.69
C ALA A 71 -2.28 -7.11 -9.11
N LYS A 72 -2.82 -6.81 -10.30
CA LYS A 72 -3.11 -5.42 -10.69
C LYS A 72 -4.39 -4.95 -10.02
N VAL A 73 -4.27 -3.99 -9.12
CA VAL A 73 -5.38 -3.47 -8.30
C VAL A 73 -5.67 -2.00 -8.64
N PRO A 74 -6.91 -1.65 -8.96
CA PRO A 74 -7.31 -0.27 -9.19
C PRO A 74 -7.40 0.52 -7.87
N ARG A 75 -6.64 1.60 -7.75
CA ARG A 75 -6.64 2.52 -6.59
C ARG A 75 -6.91 3.95 -7.04
N PHE A 76 -7.49 4.78 -6.17
CA PHE A 76 -7.59 6.21 -6.44
C PHE A 76 -6.18 6.81 -6.52
N THR A 77 -5.94 7.65 -7.53
CA THR A 77 -4.62 8.26 -7.74
C THR A 77 -4.30 9.32 -6.69
N ARG A 78 -5.33 9.94 -6.10
CA ARG A 78 -5.24 10.99 -5.07
C ARG A 78 -6.28 10.77 -4.00
N VAL A 79 -5.88 10.92 -2.74
CA VAL A 79 -6.75 10.80 -1.58
C VAL A 79 -6.41 11.88 -0.56
N LYS A 80 -7.42 12.39 0.15
CA LYS A 80 -7.21 13.19 1.35
C LYS A 80 -7.36 12.27 2.55
N VAL A 81 -6.33 12.21 3.39
CA VAL A 81 -6.29 11.34 4.57
C VAL A 81 -6.37 12.17 5.84
N ASN A 82 -7.11 11.67 6.82
CA ASN A 82 -7.18 12.23 8.17
C ASN A 82 -6.82 11.16 9.19
N TYR A 83 -6.01 11.48 10.18
CA TYR A 83 -5.60 10.54 11.24
C TYR A 83 -5.13 11.29 12.49
N THR A 84 -4.98 10.56 13.60
CA THR A 84 -4.33 11.06 14.82
C THR A 84 -2.88 10.61 14.85
N ASN A 85 -1.94 11.52 15.13
CA ASN A 85 -0.53 11.19 15.28
C ASN A 85 -0.20 10.67 16.70
N THR A 86 1.06 10.30 16.95
CA THR A 86 1.52 9.80 18.26
C THR A 86 1.46 10.82 19.40
N ALA A 87 1.37 12.12 19.07
CA ALA A 87 1.20 13.20 20.04
C ALA A 87 -0.28 13.47 20.37
N GLY A 88 -1.23 12.77 19.71
CA GLY A 88 -2.66 12.98 19.89
C GLY A 88 -3.25 14.09 19.01
N GLU A 89 -2.48 14.62 18.06
CA GLU A 89 -2.91 15.72 17.19
C GLU A 89 -3.62 15.18 15.96
N SER A 90 -4.64 15.91 15.50
CA SER A 90 -5.35 15.58 14.25
C SER A 90 -4.57 16.12 13.05
N ILE A 91 -4.23 15.24 12.12
CA ILE A 91 -3.51 15.56 10.89
C ILE A 91 -4.42 15.33 9.69
N SER A 92 -4.40 16.25 8.73
CA SER A 92 -5.05 16.15 7.42
C SER A 92 -4.01 16.41 6.34
N GLN A 93 -3.82 15.48 5.40
CA GLN A 93 -2.89 15.66 4.27
C GLN A 93 -3.41 14.98 3.01
N GLU A 94 -2.91 15.42 1.85
CA GLU A 94 -3.17 14.76 0.57
C GLU A 94 -2.05 13.77 0.28
N LEU A 95 -2.41 12.57 -0.18
CA LEU A 95 -1.48 11.57 -0.69
C LEU A 95 -1.80 11.32 -2.16
N GLU A 96 -0.76 11.06 -2.95
CA GLU A 96 -0.89 10.76 -4.37
C GLU A 96 0.03 9.61 -4.83
N GLY A 97 -0.29 9.07 -6.00
CA GLY A 97 0.50 8.05 -6.68
C GLY A 97 0.80 6.84 -5.80
N PHE A 98 2.08 6.47 -5.73
CA PHE A 98 2.53 5.29 -4.99
C PHE A 98 2.18 5.34 -3.50
N VAL A 99 2.33 6.49 -2.86
CA VAL A 99 2.03 6.64 -1.42
C VAL A 99 0.52 6.53 -1.16
N ALA A 100 -0.31 7.11 -2.03
CA ALA A 100 -1.76 6.93 -1.95
C ALA A 100 -2.17 5.47 -2.09
N ARG A 101 -1.51 4.70 -2.96
CA ARG A 101 -1.73 3.27 -3.13
C ARG A 101 -1.37 2.48 -1.88
N VAL A 102 -0.19 2.70 -1.32
CA VAL A 102 0.25 2.06 -0.08
C VAL A 102 -0.73 2.35 1.05
N PHE A 103 -1.14 3.62 1.22
CA PHE A 103 -2.15 3.99 2.22
C PHE A 103 -3.45 3.21 2.02
N GLN A 104 -4.01 3.19 0.81
CA GLN A 104 -5.28 2.48 0.53
C GLN A 104 -5.15 0.96 0.76
N HIS A 105 -3.98 0.37 0.49
CA HIS A 105 -3.70 -1.04 0.78
C HIS A 105 -3.73 -1.34 2.28
N GLU A 106 -3.00 -0.56 3.06
CA GLU A 106 -2.95 -0.74 4.52
C GLU A 106 -4.28 -0.37 5.19
N TYR A 107 -5.00 0.61 4.66
CA TYR A 107 -6.34 0.96 5.12
C TYR A 107 -7.33 -0.20 4.91
N ASP A 108 -7.27 -0.90 3.77
CA ASP A 108 -8.11 -2.08 3.53
C ASP A 108 -7.92 -3.15 4.62
N HIS A 109 -6.69 -3.38 5.09
CA HIS A 109 -6.44 -4.33 6.19
C HIS A 109 -7.14 -3.93 7.50
N LEU A 110 -7.30 -2.62 7.77
CA LEU A 110 -8.05 -2.15 8.94
C LEU A 110 -9.53 -2.49 8.88
N ASP A 111 -10.05 -2.74 7.68
CA ASP A 111 -11.43 -3.14 7.42
C ASP A 111 -11.53 -4.65 7.10
N GLY A 112 -10.45 -5.42 7.29
CA GLY A 112 -10.41 -6.85 7.02
C GLY A 112 -10.47 -7.23 5.53
N VAL A 113 -10.19 -6.26 4.65
CA VAL A 113 -10.15 -6.43 3.20
C VAL A 113 -8.69 -6.64 2.76
N VAL A 114 -8.46 -7.55 1.83
CA VAL A 114 -7.15 -7.75 1.21
C VAL A 114 -7.16 -7.30 -0.24
N TYR A 115 -5.99 -7.00 -0.80
CA TYR A 115 -5.86 -6.46 -2.15
C TYR A 115 -6.52 -7.34 -3.24
N LEU A 116 -6.60 -8.67 -3.02
CA LEU A 116 -7.26 -9.60 -3.92
C LEU A 116 -8.77 -9.35 -4.04
N ASP A 117 -9.43 -8.87 -2.98
CA ASP A 117 -10.86 -8.55 -2.98
C ASP A 117 -11.18 -7.35 -3.87
N ARG A 118 -10.17 -6.53 -4.18
CA ARG A 118 -10.28 -5.34 -5.05
C ARG A 118 -9.99 -5.66 -6.52
N VAL A 119 -9.59 -6.89 -6.86
CA VAL A 119 -9.23 -7.27 -8.23
C VAL A 119 -10.47 -7.42 -9.10
N GLU A 120 -10.55 -6.64 -10.17
CA GLU A 120 -11.72 -6.65 -11.08
C GLU A 120 -11.74 -7.85 -12.05
N ASN A 121 -10.60 -8.51 -12.27
CA ASN A 121 -10.50 -9.63 -13.20
C ASN A 121 -9.38 -10.59 -12.78
N ASN A 122 -9.68 -11.88 -12.66
CA ASN A 122 -8.71 -12.89 -12.22
C ASN A 122 -7.48 -13.01 -13.13
N ARG A 123 -7.54 -12.58 -14.40
CA ARG A 123 -6.37 -12.49 -15.29
C ARG A 123 -5.32 -11.47 -14.82
N ASN A 124 -5.68 -10.58 -13.91
CA ASN A 124 -4.77 -9.62 -13.30
C ASN A 124 -3.98 -10.22 -12.14
N ILE A 125 -4.21 -11.47 -11.77
CA ILE A 125 -3.53 -12.18 -10.69
C ILE A 125 -2.48 -13.09 -11.31
N ILE A 126 -1.22 -12.98 -10.88
CA ILE A 126 -0.11 -13.82 -11.34
C ILE A 126 0.77 -14.22 -10.16
N SER A 127 1.61 -15.24 -10.36
CA SER A 127 2.63 -15.61 -9.37
C SER A 127 3.75 -14.56 -9.34
N GLU A 128 4.47 -14.47 -8.21
CA GLU A 128 5.66 -13.60 -8.11
C GLU A 128 6.74 -13.97 -9.14
N GLY A 129 6.87 -15.25 -9.50
CA GLY A 129 7.82 -15.70 -10.52
C GLY A 129 7.46 -15.21 -11.92
N GLU A 130 6.17 -15.18 -12.27
CA GLU A 130 5.73 -14.62 -13.55
C GLU A 130 5.85 -13.09 -13.57
N PHE A 131 5.54 -12.45 -12.45
CA PHE A 131 5.75 -11.02 -12.28
C PHE A 131 7.22 -10.63 -12.50
N ALA A 132 8.17 -11.38 -11.92
CA ALA A 132 9.59 -11.14 -12.09
C ALA A 132 10.03 -11.21 -13.57
N LYS A 133 9.51 -12.17 -14.34
CA LYS A 133 9.79 -12.27 -15.79
C LYS A 133 9.26 -11.06 -16.54
N LEU A 134 8.01 -10.64 -16.25
CA LEU A 134 7.41 -9.46 -16.88
C LEU A 134 8.22 -8.20 -16.61
N MET A 135 8.67 -8.00 -15.37
CA MET A 135 9.48 -6.85 -15.00
C MET A 135 10.84 -6.85 -15.69
N ALA A 136 11.51 -8.02 -15.78
CA ALA A 136 12.77 -8.17 -16.51
C ALA A 136 12.61 -7.84 -18.00
N SER A 137 11.56 -8.35 -18.66
CA SER A 137 11.29 -8.06 -20.07
C SER A 137 10.93 -6.59 -20.34
N SER A 138 10.30 -5.91 -19.38
CA SER A 138 9.97 -4.48 -19.49
C SER A 138 11.19 -3.55 -19.29
N ALA A 139 12.26 -4.05 -18.65
CA ALA A 139 13.49 -3.30 -18.41
C ALA A 139 14.47 -3.32 -19.60
N GLY A 140 14.15 -4.02 -20.70
CA GLY A 140 14.98 -4.02 -21.91
C GLY A 140 16.32 -4.75 -21.77
N ILE A 141 16.37 -5.80 -20.96
CA ILE A 141 17.49 -6.77 -20.91
C ILE A 141 17.08 -8.03 -21.66
#